data_AF-A0A1G2V440-F1
#
_entry.id   AF-A0A1G2V440-F1
#
_cell.length_a   1.000
_cell.length_b   1.000
_cell.length_c   1.000
_cell.angle_alpha   90.00
_cell.angle_beta   90.00
_cell.angle_gamma   90.00
#
_symmetry.space_group_name_H-M   'P 1'
#
loop_
_entity.id
_entity.type
_entity.pdbx_description
1 polymer ?
#
loop_
_entity_poly.entity_id
_entity_poly.type
_entity_poly.pdbx_seq_one_letter_code
_entity_poly.pdbx_strand_id
1 'polypeptide(L)'
;MKKFFLISILGIILPLSALAQEWDTQISNDSIAFASVFAGNFSLLLSIVIGIIATFLVFRAASKLGGGLFGSVLNYIGVGMLLIVLGTISTVVDPWFVGFWFSIISTVFSATGYIFMVIGANKLLRGIMNA
;
A
#
# COMPACT_ATOMS: atom_id res chain seq x y z
N MET A 1 18.35 5.36 2.67
CA MET A 1 17.16 5.94 3.33
C MET A 1 16.61 7.19 2.62
N LYS A 2 17.41 8.24 2.33
CA LYS A 2 16.92 9.47 1.65
C LYS A 2 16.22 9.23 0.30
N LYS A 3 16.76 8.35 -0.56
CA LYS A 3 16.16 8.02 -1.87
C LYS A 3 14.81 7.28 -1.75
N PHE A 4 14.66 6.41 -0.76
CA PHE A 4 13.43 5.65 -0.53
C PHE A 4 12.31 6.57 -0.04
N PHE A 5 12.61 7.49 0.87
CA PHE A 5 11.66 8.48 1.40
C PHE A 5 11.10 9.40 0.31
N LEU A 6 11.95 9.83 -0.63
CA LEU A 6 11.51 10.64 -1.78
C LEU A 6 10.56 9.87 -2.70
N ILE A 7 10.83 8.59 -2.97
CA ILE A 7 9.96 7.73 -3.79
C ILE A 7 8.62 7.50 -3.07
N SER A 8 8.62 7.31 -1.74
CA SER A 8 7.40 7.18 -0.95
C SER A 8 6.53 8.43 -1.04
N ILE A 9 7.13 9.62 -0.89
CA ILE A 9 6.40 10.90 -0.94
C ILE A 9 5.84 11.15 -2.35
N LEU A 10 6.63 10.92 -3.41
CA LEU A 10 6.17 11.07 -4.79
C LEU A 10 5.00 10.11 -5.13
N GLY A 11 5.02 8.89 -4.59
CA GLY A 11 3.93 7.94 -4.75
C GLY A 11 2.63 8.33 -4.03
N ILE A 12 2.70 9.22 -3.03
CA ILE A 12 1.56 9.71 -2.25
C ILE A 12 0.92 10.96 -2.89
N ILE A 13 1.73 11.81 -3.50
CA ILE A 13 1.26 13.11 -4.04
C ILE A 13 0.24 12.90 -5.17
N LEU A 14 0.50 11.95 -6.08
CA LEU A 14 -0.40 11.66 -7.21
C LEU A 14 -1.81 11.22 -6.77
N PRO A 15 -1.98 10.22 -5.89
CA PRO A 15 -3.31 9.86 -5.39
C PRO A 15 -3.97 10.96 -4.55
N LEU A 16 -3.21 11.75 -3.79
CA LEU A 16 -3.75 12.90 -3.05
C LEU A 16 -4.30 14.00 -3.97
N SER A 17 -3.58 14.36 -5.02
CA SER A 17 -4.06 15.33 -6.01
C SER A 17 -5.25 14.81 -6.82
N ALA A 18 -5.30 13.50 -7.10
CA ALA A 18 -6.42 12.88 -7.80
C ALA A 18 -7.71 12.87 -6.95
N LEU A 19 -7.60 12.50 -5.68
CA LEU A 19 -8.72 12.57 -4.72
C LEU A 19 -9.24 14.00 -4.54
N ALA A 20 -8.37 15.01 -4.60
CA ALA A 20 -8.78 16.41 -4.56
C ALA A 20 -9.60 16.84 -5.79
N GLN A 21 -9.32 16.31 -6.99
CA GLN A 21 -10.10 16.62 -8.20
C GLN A 21 -11.48 15.93 -8.23
N GLU A 22 -11.62 14.74 -7.65
CA GLU A 22 -12.91 14.04 -7.56
C GLU A 22 -13.90 14.81 -6.64
N TRP A 23 -13.38 15.47 -5.61
CA TRP A 23 -14.19 16.30 -4.71
C TRP A 23 -14.77 17.55 -5.37
N ASP A 24 -14.10 18.12 -6.36
CA ASP A 24 -14.59 19.30 -7.09
C ASP A 24 -15.72 18.94 -8.07
N THR A 25 -15.81 17.67 -8.50
CA THR A 25 -16.76 17.21 -9.53
C THR A 25 -18.03 16.54 -8.97
N GLN A 26 -18.06 16.17 -7.69
CA GLN A 26 -19.16 15.44 -7.04
C GLN A 26 -20.11 16.31 -6.18
N ILE A 27 -20.16 17.63 -6.35
CA ILE A 27 -21.18 18.48 -5.72
C ILE A 27 -22.55 18.20 -6.37
N SER A 28 -23.13 17.05 -6.04
CA SER A 28 -24.51 16.68 -6.33
C SER A 28 -25.35 16.94 -5.09
N ASN A 29 -26.57 17.45 -5.27
CA ASN A 29 -27.43 17.99 -4.22
C ASN A 29 -28.01 16.96 -3.21
N ASP A 30 -27.54 15.71 -3.21
CA ASP A 30 -27.98 14.66 -2.29
C ASP A 30 -26.96 14.45 -1.15
N SER A 31 -27.21 15.11 -0.02
CA SER A 31 -26.34 15.14 1.15
C SER A 31 -26.02 13.76 1.75
N ILE A 32 -26.91 12.78 1.62
CA ILE A 32 -26.74 11.42 2.15
C ILE A 32 -25.83 10.59 1.24
N ALA A 33 -26.04 10.65 -0.07
CA ALA A 33 -25.18 9.98 -1.05
C ALA A 33 -23.76 10.54 -0.99
N PHE A 34 -23.63 11.88 -0.92
CA PHE A 34 -22.36 12.58 -0.75
C PHE A 34 -21.62 12.13 0.52
N ALA A 35 -22.29 12.06 1.67
CA ALA A 35 -21.66 11.63 2.93
C ALA A 35 -21.13 10.19 2.87
N SER A 36 -21.85 9.28 2.20
CA SER A 36 -21.43 7.87 2.07
C SER A 36 -20.22 7.68 1.15
N VAL A 37 -20.19 8.39 0.02
CA VAL A 37 -19.07 8.36 -0.94
C VAL A 37 -17.84 9.06 -0.33
N PHE A 38 -18.05 10.18 0.36
CA PHE A 38 -17.00 10.88 1.09
C PHE A 38 -16.37 10.00 2.18
N ALA A 39 -17.18 9.32 2.99
CA ALA A 39 -16.69 8.41 4.02
C ALA A 39 -15.91 7.22 3.42
N GLY A 40 -16.39 6.66 2.31
CA GLY A 40 -15.70 5.59 1.58
C GLY A 40 -14.33 6.03 1.05
N ASN A 41 -14.28 7.14 0.32
CA ASN A 41 -13.06 7.67 -0.28
C ASN A 41 -12.06 8.15 0.79
N PHE A 42 -12.54 8.75 1.88
CA PHE A 42 -11.71 9.15 3.01
C PHE A 42 -11.11 7.95 3.75
N SER A 43 -11.91 6.91 4.01
CA SER A 43 -11.44 5.66 4.63
C SER A 43 -10.37 4.99 3.77
N LEU A 44 -10.57 4.96 2.45
CA LEU A 44 -9.62 4.43 1.49
C LEU A 44 -8.30 5.23 1.52
N LEU A 45 -8.36 6.56 1.41
CA LEU A 45 -7.18 7.42 1.50
C LEU A 45 -6.43 7.23 2.83
N LEU A 46 -7.16 7.19 3.95
CA LEU A 46 -6.59 6.95 5.28
C LEU A 46 -5.88 5.60 5.33
N SER A 47 -6.47 4.55 4.76
CA SER A 47 -5.87 3.22 4.70
C SER A 47 -4.56 3.19 3.91
N ILE A 48 -4.47 3.95 2.80
CA ILE A 48 -3.25 4.09 2.00
C ILE A 48 -2.17 4.80 2.83
N VAL A 49 -2.51 5.91 3.49
CA VAL A 49 -1.56 6.66 4.34
C VAL A 49 -1.03 5.78 5.48
N ILE A 50 -1.93 5.07 6.18
CA ILE A 50 -1.55 4.13 7.25
C ILE A 50 -0.66 3.02 6.69
N GLY A 51 -1.03 2.45 5.54
CA GLY A 51 -0.26 1.39 4.87
C GLY A 51 1.17 1.82 4.52
N ILE A 52 1.34 3.05 4.05
CA ILE A 52 2.67 3.61 3.73
C ILE A 52 3.50 3.82 4.98
N ILE A 53 2.92 4.41 6.03
CA ILE A 53 3.59 4.62 7.32
C ILE A 53 4.00 3.28 7.92
N ALA A 54 3.10 2.31 7.94
CA ALA A 54 3.35 0.98 8.48
C ALA A 54 4.47 0.27 7.70
N THR A 55 4.43 0.33 6.36
CA THR A 55 5.49 -0.21 5.50
C THR A 55 6.85 0.41 5.82
N PHE A 56 6.90 1.74 5.99
CA PHE A 56 8.13 2.44 6.37
C PHE A 56 8.66 1.99 7.74
N LEU A 57 7.78 1.83 8.74
CA LEU A 57 8.17 1.36 10.07
C LEU A 57 8.72 -0.08 10.01
N VAL A 58 8.12 -0.96 9.21
CA VAL A 58 8.60 -2.34 9.02
C VAL A 58 10.00 -2.36 8.42
N PHE A 59 10.26 -1.60 7.35
CA PHE A 59 11.61 -1.51 6.77
C PHE A 59 12.63 -0.89 7.73
N ARG A 60 12.22 0.11 8.51
CA ARG A 60 13.07 0.71 9.55
C ARG A 60 13.42 -0.31 10.64
N ALA A 61 12.45 -1.11 11.07
CA ALA A 61 12.67 -2.18 12.04
C ALA A 61 13.57 -3.29 11.46
N ALA A 62 13.31 -3.73 10.23
CA ALA A 62 14.12 -4.71 9.52
C ALA A 62 15.60 -4.28 9.42
N SER A 63 15.83 -3.00 9.10
CA SER A 63 17.18 -2.42 9.01
C SER A 63 17.90 -2.40 10.36
N LYS A 64 17.18 -2.19 11.47
CA LYS A 64 17.75 -2.20 12.82
C LYS A 64 18.11 -3.61 13.31
N LEU A 65 17.38 -4.63 12.86
CA LEU A 65 17.59 -6.03 13.25
C LEU A 65 18.77 -6.70 12.52
N GLY A 66 19.48 -5.98 11.66
CA GLY A 66 20.82 -6.34 11.19
C GLY A 66 20.97 -7.76 10.65
N GLY A 67 20.48 -8.02 9.43
CA GLY A 67 20.80 -9.24 8.65
C GLY A 67 20.35 -10.59 9.20
N GLY A 68 19.99 -10.70 10.48
CA GLY A 68 19.54 -11.93 11.12
C GLY A 68 18.19 -12.41 10.59
N LEU A 69 17.77 -13.59 11.06
CA LEU A 69 16.52 -14.25 10.65
C LEU A 69 15.31 -13.29 10.69
N PHE A 70 15.11 -12.59 11.81
CA PHE A 70 14.00 -11.64 11.98
C PHE A 70 14.10 -10.43 11.05
N GLY A 71 15.31 -9.91 10.79
CA GLY A 71 15.51 -8.83 9.83
C GLY A 71 15.21 -9.27 8.40
N SER A 72 15.59 -10.50 8.04
CA SER A 72 15.24 -11.10 6.75
C SER A 72 13.73 -11.24 6.61
N VAL A 73 13.06 -11.85 7.60
CA VAL A 73 11.59 -12.04 7.61
C VAL A 73 10.85 -10.70 7.48
N LEU A 74 11.22 -9.70 8.29
CA LEU A 74 10.60 -8.38 8.21
C LEU A 74 10.81 -7.70 6.85
N ASN A 75 11.94 -7.93 6.17
CA ASN A 75 12.14 -7.41 4.82
C ASN A 75 11.19 -8.06 3.81
N TYR A 76 10.94 -9.38 3.88
CA TYR A 76 9.96 -10.04 3.01
C TYR A 76 8.54 -9.53 3.29
N ILE A 77 8.17 -9.38 4.56
CA ILE A 77 6.87 -8.82 4.96
C ILE A 77 6.74 -7.37 4.48
N GLY A 78 7.78 -6.54 4.66
CA GLY A 78 7.80 -5.14 4.22
C GLY A 78 7.67 -4.99 2.71
N VAL A 79 8.35 -5.83 1.92
CA VAL A 79 8.18 -5.88 0.45
C VAL A 79 6.74 -6.27 0.10
N GLY A 80 6.19 -7.28 0.79
CA GLY A 80 4.81 -7.69 0.60
C GLY A 80 3.81 -6.56 0.87
N MET A 81 3.98 -5.84 1.98
CA MET A 81 3.15 -4.70 2.34
C MET A 81 3.24 -3.57 1.31
N LEU A 82 4.44 -3.27 0.81
CA LEU A 82 4.65 -2.25 -0.21
C LEU A 82 3.91 -2.59 -1.50
N LEU A 83 3.95 -3.85 -1.93
CA LEU A 83 3.25 -4.31 -3.13
C LEU A 83 1.73 -4.17 -2.96
N ILE A 84 1.18 -4.55 -1.80
CA ILE A 84 -0.26 -4.38 -1.52
C ILE A 84 -0.66 -2.89 -1.58
N VAL A 85 0.13 -2.01 -0.96
CA VAL A 85 -0.11 -0.56 -1.01
C VAL A 85 -0.11 -0.03 -2.44
N LEU A 86 0.84 -0.45 -3.28
CA LEU A 86 0.85 -0.09 -4.71
C LEU A 86 -0.38 -0.67 -5.45
N GLY A 87 -0.82 -1.87 -5.08
CA GLY A 87 -2.06 -2.48 -5.57
C GLY A 87 -3.31 -1.65 -5.21
N THR A 88 -3.38 -1.14 -3.98
CA THR A 88 -4.49 -0.26 -3.55
C THR A 88 -4.42 1.11 -4.22
N ILE A 89 -3.24 1.67 -4.44
CA ILE A 89 -3.09 2.93 -5.19
C ILE A 89 -3.58 2.75 -6.63
N SER A 90 -3.28 1.61 -7.26
CA SER A 90 -3.73 1.34 -8.63
C SER A 90 -5.25 1.26 -8.76
N THR A 91 -5.99 0.77 -7.75
CA THR A 91 -7.46 0.81 -7.78
C THR A 91 -8.04 2.22 -7.67
N VAL A 92 -7.34 3.14 -6.99
CA VAL A 92 -7.79 4.54 -6.89
C VAL A 92 -7.56 5.29 -8.21
N VAL A 93 -6.55 4.89 -8.97
CA VAL A 93 -6.17 5.54 -10.22
C VAL A 93 -6.96 4.99 -11.42
N ASP A 94 -7.53 3.79 -11.33
CA ASP A 94 -8.29 3.10 -12.40
C ASP A 94 -9.40 3.95 -13.04
N PRO A 95 -10.28 4.67 -12.29
CA PRO A 95 -11.35 5.48 -12.88
C PRO A 95 -10.85 6.62 -13.80
N TRP A 96 -9.58 7.00 -13.69
CA TRP A 96 -9.00 8.17 -14.34
C TRP A 96 -8.27 7.85 -15.64
N PHE A 97 -8.02 6.57 -15.92
CA PHE A 97 -7.29 6.09 -17.10
C PHE A 97 -8.08 4.99 -17.81
N VAL A 98 -9.09 5.43 -18.57
CA VAL A 98 -9.97 4.55 -19.35
C VAL A 98 -9.15 3.68 -20.31
N GLY A 99 -9.29 2.36 -20.20
CA GLY A 99 -8.64 1.38 -21.08
C GLY A 99 -7.28 0.85 -20.60
N PHE A 100 -6.83 1.26 -19.43
CA PHE A 100 -5.62 0.71 -18.81
C PHE A 100 -5.98 -0.42 -17.83
N TRP A 101 -5.18 -1.48 -17.78
CA TRP A 101 -5.49 -2.68 -16.98
C TRP A 101 -5.15 -2.51 -15.48
N PHE A 102 -5.54 -1.38 -14.85
CA PHE A 102 -5.20 -1.10 -13.43
C PHE A 102 -5.81 -2.12 -12.47
N SER A 103 -7.01 -2.64 -12.75
CA SER A 103 -7.60 -3.75 -11.97
C SER A 103 -6.73 -5.02 -12.00
N ILE A 104 -6.16 -5.38 -13.16
CA ILE A 104 -5.22 -6.51 -13.27
C ILE A 104 -3.93 -6.21 -12.52
N ILE A 105 -3.37 -5.03 -12.73
CA ILE A 105 -2.14 -4.59 -12.05
C ILE A 105 -2.31 -4.65 -10.53
N SER A 106 -3.45 -4.17 -10.03
CA SER A 106 -3.78 -4.22 -8.60
C SER A 106 -3.86 -5.66 -8.08
N THR A 107 -4.51 -6.54 -8.83
CA THR A 107 -4.63 -7.97 -8.49
C THR A 107 -3.26 -8.64 -8.46
N VAL A 108 -2.42 -8.38 -9.46
CA VAL A 108 -1.06 -8.93 -9.56
C VAL A 108 -0.19 -8.42 -8.41
N PHE A 109 -0.23 -7.12 -8.11
CA PHE A 109 0.52 -6.54 -7.00
C PHE A 109 0.08 -7.12 -5.65
N SER A 110 -1.23 -7.23 -5.42
CA SER A 110 -1.77 -7.79 -4.18
C SER A 110 -1.39 -9.26 -4.02
N ALA A 111 -1.58 -10.08 -5.06
CA ALA A 111 -1.23 -11.49 -5.05
C ALA A 111 0.28 -11.70 -4.81
N THR A 112 1.12 -10.94 -5.51
CA THR A 112 2.57 -10.99 -5.32
C THR A 112 2.93 -10.55 -3.89
N GLY A 113 2.28 -9.51 -3.37
CA GLY A 113 2.45 -9.04 -2.00
C GLY A 113 2.17 -10.12 -0.96
N TYR A 114 1.05 -10.84 -1.11
CA TYR A 114 0.72 -11.98 -0.24
C TYR A 114 1.74 -13.12 -0.34
N ILE A 115 2.24 -13.43 -1.54
CA ILE A 115 3.30 -14.44 -1.73
C ILE A 115 4.56 -14.05 -0.95
N PHE A 116 4.99 -12.79 -1.01
CA PHE A 116 6.14 -12.31 -0.24
C PHE A 116 5.94 -12.45 1.27
N MET A 117 4.73 -12.16 1.77
CA MET A 117 4.42 -12.35 3.19
C MET A 117 4.46 -13.82 3.60
N VAL A 118 3.91 -14.74 2.79
CA VAL A 118 3.97 -16.18 3.02
C VAL A 118 5.41 -16.69 3.03
N ILE A 119 6.26 -16.21 2.13
CA ILE A 119 7.70 -16.53 2.13
C ILE A 119 8.36 -16.06 3.43
N GLY A 120 8.03 -14.85 3.89
CA GLY A 120 8.50 -14.32 5.18
C GLY A 120 8.08 -15.21 6.35
N ALA A 121 6.81 -15.60 6.41
CA ALA A 121 6.28 -16.49 7.45
C ALA A 121 6.94 -17.89 7.41
N ASN A 122 7.16 -18.45 6.22
CA ASN A 122 7.84 -19.74 6.06
C ASN A 122 9.30 -19.69 6.51
N LYS A 123 10.00 -18.57 6.27
CA LYS A 123 11.36 -18.36 6.79
C LYS A 123 11.38 -18.31 8.31
N LEU A 124 10.41 -17.62 8.92
CA LEU A 124 10.26 -17.58 10.37
C LEU A 124 10.06 -19.00 10.93
N LEU A 125 9.12 -19.76 10.35
CA LEU A 125 8.82 -21.13 10.78
C LEU A 125 10.06 -22.02 10.72
N ARG A 126 10.78 -22.01 9.58
CA ARG A 126 12.04 -22.76 9.43
C ARG A 126 13.09 -22.35 10.45
N GLY A 127 13.20 -21.05 10.71
CA GLY A 127 14.15 -20.54 11.69
C GLY A 127 13.81 -20.92 13.13
N ILE A 128 12.53 -21.09 13.46
CA ILE A 128 12.09 -21.60 14.77
C ILE A 128 12.32 -23.11 14.87
N MET A 129 12.02 -23.87 13.81
CA MET A 129 12.19 -25.34 13.81
C MET A 129 13.64 -25.80 13.83
N ASN A 130 14.57 -24.97 13.35
CA ASN A 130 16.00 -25.27 13.25
C ASN A 130 16.85 -24.58 14.34
N ALA A 131 16.21 -23.87 15.28
CA ALA A 131 16.86 -23.24 16.43
C ALA A 131 16.75 -24.14 17.67
#